data_AF-A0A7C4YCZ0-F1
#
_entry.id   AF-A0A7C4YCZ0-F1
#
_cell.length_a   1.000
_cell.length_b   1.000
_cell.length_c   1.000
_cell.angle_alpha   90.00
_cell.angle_beta   90.00
_cell.angle_gamma   90.00
#
_symmetry.space_group_name_H-M   'P 1'
#
loop_
_entity.id
_entity.type
_entity.pdbx_description
1 polymer ?
#
loop_
_entity_poly.entity_id
_entity_poly.type
_entity_poly.pdbx_seq_one_letter_code
_entity_poly.pdbx_strand_id
1 'polypeptide(L)'
;MLTLHGIPVSTGVAIGTAIVLDTEGYRVSPRHIEAAQVPSEIQRLRESLSMAALEARVSQHAIAEKLGPHVADILGAHAQLLEGTAVFREAESLIRDRLYAAEYAVS
;
A
#
# COMPACT_ATOMS: atom_id res chain seq x y z
N MET A 1 23.23 32.33 2.29
CA MET A 1 21.81 32.02 2.08
C MET A 1 21.74 31.00 0.95
N LEU A 2 21.14 29.83 1.19
CA LEU A 2 20.96 28.83 0.15
C LEU A 2 19.73 29.21 -0.67
N THR A 3 19.89 29.44 -1.97
CA THR A 3 18.79 29.72 -2.89
C THR A 3 18.62 28.53 -3.83
N LEU A 4 17.49 27.84 -3.73
CA LEU A 4 17.15 26.71 -4.58
C LEU A 4 16.29 27.18 -5.75
N HIS A 5 16.60 26.73 -6.97
CA HIS A 5 15.86 27.05 -8.19
C HIS A 5 15.25 25.77 -8.76
N GLY A 6 14.02 25.85 -9.25
CA GLY A 6 13.28 24.72 -9.82
C GLY A 6 12.25 25.19 -10.85
N ILE A 7 11.31 24.31 -11.21
CA ILE A 7 10.22 24.62 -12.13
C ILE A 7 9.05 25.21 -11.34
N PRO A 8 8.59 26.45 -11.62
CA PRO A 8 7.48 27.06 -10.88
C PRO A 8 6.14 26.44 -11.29
N VAL A 9 5.49 25.73 -10.36
CA VAL A 9 4.18 25.09 -10.58
C VAL A 9 3.02 26.06 -10.30
N SER A 10 3.18 27.00 -9.37
CA SER A 10 2.17 28.00 -9.00
C SER A 10 2.84 29.30 -8.54
N THR A 11 2.17 30.43 -8.76
CA THR A 11 2.63 31.76 -8.34
C THR A 11 2.28 32.04 -6.88
N GLY A 12 3.22 32.61 -6.11
CA GLY A 12 2.95 33.05 -4.74
C GLY A 12 4.18 33.02 -3.84
N VAL A 13 4.03 33.47 -2.59
CA VAL A 13 5.06 33.39 -1.54
C VAL A 13 4.43 32.73 -0.30
N ALA A 14 5.05 31.67 0.21
CA ALA A 14 4.66 31.01 1.44
C ALA A 14 5.84 30.99 2.42
N ILE A 15 5.58 31.28 3.70
CA ILE A 15 6.57 31.29 4.78
C ILE A 15 6.05 30.39 5.90
N GLY A 16 6.82 29.37 6.26
CA GLY A 16 6.43 28.41 7.30
C GLY A 16 7.46 27.30 7.48
N THR A 17 7.18 26.39 8.41
CA THR A 17 8.04 25.23 8.66
C THR A 17 7.91 24.23 7.52
N ALA A 18 9.03 23.79 6.96
CA ALA A 18 9.06 22.72 5.99
C ALA A 18 9.02 21.35 6.70
N ILE A 19 8.19 20.44 6.19
CA ILE A 19 8.18 19.03 6.60
C ILE A 19 8.87 18.24 5.49
N VAL A 20 9.90 17.48 5.85
CA VAL A 20 10.57 16.56 4.91
C VAL A 20 9.93 15.18 5.10
N LEU A 21 9.27 14.70 4.05
CA LEU A 21 8.80 13.33 3.99
C LEU A 21 9.94 12.48 3.39
N ASP A 22 10.47 11.57 4.19
CA ASP A 22 11.39 10.56 3.67
C ASP A 22 10.60 9.55 2.82
N THR A 23 11.23 9.05 1.77
CA THR A 23 10.65 8.11 0.80
C THR A 23 11.38 6.77 0.77
N GLU A 24 12.30 6.52 1.71
CA GLU A 24 12.89 5.18 1.83
C GLU A 24 11.78 4.12 1.96
N GLY A 25 11.67 3.31 0.92
CA GLY A 25 10.73 2.19 0.89
C GLY A 25 11.13 1.12 1.92
N TYR A 26 10.16 0.34 2.37
CA TYR A 26 10.45 -0.83 3.19
C TYR A 26 11.20 -1.88 2.37
N ARG A 27 12.39 -2.28 2.84
CA ARG A 27 13.11 -3.42 2.27
C ARG A 27 12.54 -4.72 2.84
N VAL A 28 11.70 -5.40 2.06
CA VAL A 28 11.25 -6.76 2.40
C VAL A 28 12.37 -7.74 2.04
N SER A 29 13.00 -8.32 3.06
CA SER A 29 14.03 -9.33 2.83
C SER A 29 13.39 -10.67 2.45
N PRO A 30 13.91 -11.38 1.44
CA PRO A 30 13.45 -12.74 1.12
C PRO A 30 13.51 -13.64 2.36
N ARG A 31 12.37 -14.17 2.79
CA ARG A 31 12.26 -15.01 3.98
C ARG A 31 11.46 -16.26 3.68
N HIS A 32 12.01 -17.41 4.08
CA HIS A 32 11.31 -18.68 4.03
C HIS A 32 10.70 -19.03 5.38
N ILE A 33 9.67 -19.87 5.35
CA ILE A 33 8.94 -20.38 6.52
C ILE A 33 9.02 -21.91 6.57
N GLU A 34 8.74 -22.49 7.74
CA GLU A 34 8.53 -23.92 7.88
C GLU A 34 7.16 -24.33 7.32
N ALA A 35 7.03 -25.55 6.80
CA ALA A 35 5.77 -26.05 6.25
C ALA A 35 4.60 -26.00 7.27
N ALA A 36 4.90 -26.17 8.55
CA ALA A 36 3.92 -26.06 9.64
C ALA A 36 3.35 -24.64 9.82
N GLN A 37 4.04 -23.60 9.32
CA GLN A 37 3.64 -22.19 9.42
C GLN A 37 2.75 -21.73 8.26
N VAL A 38 2.65 -22.52 7.17
CA VAL A 38 1.85 -22.18 5.99
C VAL A 38 0.40 -21.76 6.35
N PRO A 39 -0.35 -22.50 7.21
CA PRO A 39 -1.72 -22.09 7.54
C PRO A 39 -1.79 -20.72 8.23
N SER A 40 -0.87 -20.44 9.16
CA SER A 40 -0.82 -19.16 9.86
C SER A 40 -0.44 -17.99 8.96
N GLU A 41 0.43 -18.23 7.98
CA GLU A 41 0.89 -17.20 7.03
C GLU A 41 -0.22 -16.85 6.03
N ILE A 42 -0.99 -17.83 5.58
CA ILE A 42 -2.17 -17.62 4.73
C ILE A 42 -3.25 -16.85 5.49
N GLN A 43 -3.47 -17.16 6.77
CA GLN A 43 -4.42 -16.42 7.61
C GLN A 43 -3.96 -14.97 7.79
N ARG A 44 -2.67 -14.74 8.09
CA ARG A 44 -2.10 -13.39 8.22
C ARG A 44 -2.22 -12.59 6.92
N LEU A 45 -1.98 -13.21 5.76
CA LEU A 45 -2.17 -12.60 4.45
C LEU A 45 -3.63 -12.16 4.25
N ARG A 46 -4.59 -13.03 4.53
CA ARG A 46 -6.02 -12.74 4.39
C ARG A 46 -6.45 -11.56 5.25
N GLU A 47 -6.04 -11.55 6.51
CA GLU A 47 -6.32 -10.46 7.44
C GLU A 47 -5.70 -9.15 6.95
N SER A 48 -4.44 -9.19 6.50
CA SER A 48 -3.72 -8.00 6.04
C SER A 48 -4.36 -7.39 4.78
N LEU A 49 -4.76 -8.21 3.81
CA LEU A 49 -5.47 -7.74 2.61
C LEU A 49 -6.83 -7.14 2.95
N SER A 50 -7.57 -7.76 3.90
CA SER A 50 -8.85 -7.22 4.36
C SER A 50 -8.68 -5.87 5.05
N MET A 51 -7.64 -5.70 5.87
CA MET A 51 -7.34 -4.43 6.53
C MET A 51 -6.92 -3.35 5.53
N ALA A 52 -6.06 -3.70 4.57
CA ALA A 52 -5.62 -2.77 3.52
C ALA A 52 -6.78 -2.32 2.62
N ALA A 53 -7.70 -3.23 2.27
CA ALA A 53 -8.91 -2.88 1.54
C ALA A 53 -9.80 -1.91 2.33
N LEU A 54 -10.00 -2.15 3.63
CA LEU A 54 -10.76 -1.26 4.50
C LEU A 54 -10.12 0.13 4.57
N GLU A 55 -8.80 0.22 4.74
CA GLU A 55 -8.08 1.49 4.75
C GLU A 55 -8.27 2.25 3.43
N ALA A 56 -8.13 1.57 2.29
CA ALA A 56 -8.36 2.16 0.98
C ALA A 56 -9.79 2.70 0.82
N ARG A 57 -10.81 2.01 1.35
CA ARG A 57 -12.21 2.48 1.37
C ARG A 57 -12.40 3.71 2.25
N VAL A 58 -11.76 3.75 3.42
CA VAL A 58 -11.81 4.92 4.31
C VAL A 58 -11.17 6.13 3.63
N SER A 59 -9.99 5.94 3.01
CA SER A 59 -9.33 6.99 2.24
C SER A 59 -10.15 7.43 1.03
N GLN A 60 -10.80 6.51 0.32
CA GLN A 60 -11.73 6.82 -0.77
C GLN A 60 -12.83 7.78 -0.28
N HIS A 61 -13.48 7.48 0.84
CA HIS A 61 -14.53 8.33 1.39
C HIS A 61 -14.00 9.73 1.75
N ALA A 62 -12.87 9.80 2.45
CA ALA A 62 -12.25 11.07 2.84
C ALA A 62 -11.83 11.93 1.63
N ILE A 63 -11.36 11.31 0.54
CA ILE A 63 -11.02 12.02 -0.70
C ILE A 63 -12.29 12.47 -1.43
N ALA A 64 -13.35 11.66 -1.45
CA ALA A 64 -14.61 12.04 -2.09
C ALA A 64 -15.17 13.35 -1.50
N GLU A 65 -15.08 13.52 -0.18
CA GLU A 65 -15.50 14.74 0.51
C GLU A 65 -14.64 15.96 0.16
N LYS A 66 -13.32 15.78 0.00
CA LYS A 66 -12.37 16.88 -0.17
C LYS A 66 -12.16 17.30 -1.63
N LEU A 67 -12.12 16.33 -2.55
CA LEU A 67 -11.69 16.49 -3.94
C LEU A 67 -12.74 16.00 -4.95
N GLY A 68 -13.84 15.41 -4.48
CA GLY A 68 -14.93 14.93 -5.31
C GLY A 68 -14.82 13.45 -5.70
N PRO A 69 -15.93 12.87 -6.20
CA PRO A 69 -16.05 11.42 -6.41
C PRO A 69 -15.09 10.88 -7.48
N HIS A 70 -14.81 11.65 -8.54
CA HIS A 70 -13.98 11.18 -9.64
C HIS A 70 -12.52 10.89 -9.22
N VAL A 71 -11.98 11.70 -8.30
CA VAL A 71 -10.63 11.46 -7.74
C VAL A 71 -10.65 10.27 -6.78
N ALA A 72 -11.74 10.13 -6.01
CA ALA A 72 -11.92 9.03 -5.07
C ALA A 72 -12.03 7.65 -5.75
N ASP A 73 -12.59 7.58 -6.96
CA ASP A 73 -12.76 6.32 -7.71
C ASP A 73 -11.44 5.57 -7.95
N ILE A 74 -10.31 6.28 -8.02
CA ILE A 74 -8.97 5.68 -8.13
C ILE A 74 -8.70 4.78 -6.91
N LEU A 75 -8.98 5.26 -5.70
CA LEU A 75 -8.85 4.46 -4.48
C LEU A 75 -9.91 3.35 -4.40
N GLY A 76 -11.09 3.59 -4.94
CA GLY A 76 -12.13 2.57 -5.07
C GLY A 76 -11.67 1.37 -5.91
N ALA A 77 -10.97 1.63 -7.02
CA ALA A 77 -10.38 0.57 -7.85
C ALA A 77 -9.29 -0.20 -7.10
N HIS A 78 -8.43 0.48 -6.33
CA HIS A 78 -7.43 -0.17 -5.50
C HIS A 78 -8.06 -1.06 -4.40
N ALA A 79 -9.11 -0.58 -3.73
CA ALA A 79 -9.84 -1.37 -2.75
C ALA A 79 -10.44 -2.64 -3.38
N GLN A 80 -11.06 -2.52 -4.56
CA GLN A 80 -11.61 -3.68 -5.29
C GLN A 80 -10.54 -4.71 -5.66
N LEU A 81 -9.34 -4.27 -6.02
CA LEU A 81 -8.23 -5.17 -6.33
C LEU A 81 -7.80 -5.97 -5.10
N LEU A 82 -7.75 -5.33 -3.92
CA LEU A 82 -7.39 -5.96 -2.65
C LEU A 82 -8.50 -6.88 -2.09
N GLU A 83 -9.77 -6.53 -2.31
CA GLU A 83 -10.94 -7.37 -1.99
C GLU A 83 -11.04 -8.59 -2.92
N GLY A 84 -10.51 -8.45 -4.13
CA GLY A 84 -10.47 -9.49 -5.14
C GLY A 84 -9.61 -10.69 -4.73
N THR A 85 -9.85 -11.83 -5.39
CA THR A 85 -9.14 -13.08 -5.07
C THR A 85 -7.84 -13.26 -5.84
N ALA A 86 -7.50 -12.37 -6.78
CA ALA A 86 -6.34 -12.53 -7.65
C ALA A 86 -5.03 -12.43 -6.84
N VAL A 87 -4.83 -11.30 -6.15
CA VAL A 87 -3.66 -11.05 -5.30
C VAL A 87 -3.52 -12.12 -4.22
N PHE A 88 -4.63 -12.45 -3.55
CA PHE A 88 -4.62 -13.48 -2.52
C PHE A 88 -4.17 -14.84 -3.07
N ARG A 89 -4.70 -15.27 -4.24
CA ARG A 89 -4.36 -16.58 -4.82
C ARG A 89 -2.91 -16.66 -5.29
N GLU A 90 -2.39 -15.59 -5.88
CA GLU A 90 -1.00 -15.51 -6.30
C GLU A 90 -0.05 -15.62 -5.10
N ALA A 91 -0.27 -14.81 -4.07
CA ALA A 91 0.53 -14.87 -2.85
C ALA A 91 0.34 -16.19 -2.09
N GLU A 92 -0.86 -16.75 -2.05
CA GLU A 92 -1.11 -18.07 -1.44
C GLU A 92 -0.31 -19.18 -2.14
N SER A 93 -0.21 -19.17 -3.47
CA SER A 93 0.62 -20.13 -4.21
C SER A 93 2.10 -19.98 -3.86
N LEU A 94 2.63 -18.75 -3.76
CA LEU A 94 4.01 -18.52 -3.34
C LEU A 94 4.27 -19.01 -1.91
N ILE A 95 3.35 -18.79 -0.98
CA ILE A 95 3.46 -19.29 0.40
C ILE A 95 3.44 -20.83 0.43
N ARG A 96 2.54 -21.47 -0.32
CA ARG A 96 2.39 -22.94 -0.31
C ARG A 96 3.51 -23.66 -1.06
N ASP A 97 3.86 -23.18 -2.24
CA ASP A 97 4.73 -23.89 -3.18
C ASP A 97 6.20 -23.55 -2.99
N ARG A 98 6.49 -22.33 -2.49
CA ARG A 98 7.86 -21.84 -2.28
C ARG A 98 8.21 -21.63 -0.80
N LEU A 99 7.25 -21.83 0.11
CA LEU A 99 7.44 -21.59 1.54
C LEU A 99 7.93 -20.16 1.81
N TYR A 100 7.41 -19.17 1.09
CA TYR A 100 7.70 -17.77 1.36
C TYR A 100 6.86 -17.25 2.53
N ALA A 101 7.43 -16.33 3.31
CA ALA A 101 6.66 -15.56 4.27
C ALA A 101 5.69 -14.62 3.54
N ALA A 102 4.55 -14.31 4.16
CA ALA A 102 3.48 -13.53 3.53
C ALA A 102 3.95 -12.15 3.02
N GLU A 103 4.81 -11.46 3.77
CA GLU A 103 5.38 -10.17 3.38
C GLU A 103 6.19 -10.25 2.07
N TYR A 104 6.91 -11.36 1.86
CA TYR A 104 7.71 -11.55 0.66
C TYR A 104 6.86 -12.05 -0.52
N ALA A 105 5.80 -12.80 -0.25
CA ALA A 105 4.88 -13.29 -1.27
C ALA A 105 4.05 -12.18 -1.95
N VAL A 106 3.99 -10.99 -1.38
CA VAL A 106 3.30 -9.81 -1.94
C VAL A 106 4.25 -8.68 -2.37
N SER A 107 5.57 -8.93 -2.30
CA SER A 107 6.62 -7.94 -2.62
C SER A 107 7.01 -7.93 -4.09
#